data_AF-A0A537JH49-F1
#
_entry.id   AF-A0A537JH49-F1
#
_cell.length_a   1.000
_cell.length_b   1.000
_cell.length_c   1.000
_cell.angle_alpha   90.00
_cell.angle_beta   90.00
_cell.angle_gamma   90.00
#
_symmetry.space_group_name_H-M   'P 1'
#
loop_
_entity.id
_entity.type
_entity.pdbx_description
1 polymer ?
#
loop_
_entity_poly.entity_id
_entity_poly.type
_entity_poly.pdbx_seq_one_letter_code
_entity_poly.pdbx_strand_id
1 'polypeptide(L)'
;MVEGLVGPERMGAVETEPATLVVLGATGDLAQRKLYPALQQLMAREAIHARTRILGAGRRADVDDQGFRAMVRRALPAVSGGDEPLDRWCDTCLSYQPIGGGGAEDYQALARRIESLERDGRLPA
;
A
#
# COMPACT_ATOMS: atom_id res chain seq x y z
N MET A 1 -0.68 -49.73 3.18
CA MET A 1 -0.54 -49.08 4.50
C MET A 1 0.54 -48.03 4.39
N VAL A 2 0.18 -46.78 4.75
CA VAL A 2 0.95 -45.54 5.03
C VAL A 2 1.85 -44.99 3.89
N GLU A 3 1.48 -43.91 3.20
CA GLU A 3 1.43 -42.46 3.56
C GLU A 3 2.79 -41.77 3.69
N GLY A 4 2.91 -40.64 2.96
CA GLY A 4 3.58 -39.45 3.47
C GLY A 4 4.95 -39.14 2.90
N LEU A 5 5.01 -38.21 1.94
CA LEU A 5 5.74 -36.94 2.09
C LEU A 5 5.45 -36.08 0.85
N VAL A 6 4.25 -35.50 0.85
CA VAL A 6 3.94 -34.31 0.07
C VAL A 6 4.88 -33.21 0.60
N GLY A 7 5.83 -32.78 -0.23
CA GLY A 7 6.69 -31.63 0.07
C GLY A 7 5.84 -30.37 0.32
N PRO A 8 6.39 -29.33 0.97
CA PRO A 8 5.62 -28.14 1.29
C PRO A 8 5.01 -27.61 -0.01
N GLU A 9 3.68 -27.63 -0.05
CA GLU A 9 2.91 -27.14 -1.16
C GLU A 9 3.33 -25.68 -1.35
N ARG A 10 4.14 -25.40 -2.37
CA ARG A 10 4.29 -24.02 -2.83
C ARG A 10 2.89 -23.67 -3.28
N MET A 11 2.15 -22.94 -2.44
CA MET A 11 0.95 -22.24 -2.84
C MET A 11 1.31 -21.60 -4.18
N GLY A 12 0.76 -22.13 -5.28
CA GLY A 12 1.12 -21.64 -6.62
C GLY A 12 0.99 -20.13 -6.61
N ALA A 13 1.91 -19.42 -7.28
CA ALA A 13 1.87 -17.96 -7.33
C ALA A 13 0.44 -17.55 -7.66
N VAL A 14 -0.26 -16.99 -6.67
CA VAL A 14 -1.61 -16.48 -6.88
C VAL A 14 -1.39 -15.25 -7.73
N GLU A 15 -1.71 -15.35 -9.02
CA GLU A 15 -1.78 -14.19 -9.89
C GLU A 15 -2.79 -13.22 -9.29
N THR A 16 -2.30 -12.12 -8.74
CA THR A 16 -3.15 -11.10 -8.10
C THR A 16 -3.53 -10.06 -9.13
N GLU A 17 -4.76 -9.59 -9.09
CA GLU A 17 -5.18 -8.48 -9.94
C GLU A 17 -4.66 -7.14 -9.38
N PRO A 18 -4.41 -6.14 -10.24
CA PRO A 18 -4.08 -4.80 -9.79
C PRO A 18 -5.25 -4.19 -9.01
N ALA A 19 -4.97 -3.52 -7.89
CA ALA A 19 -6.00 -2.84 -7.10
C ALA A 19 -5.54 -1.49 -6.55
N THR A 20 -6.50 -0.65 -6.17
CA THR A 20 -6.28 0.53 -5.33
C THR A 20 -6.63 0.19 -3.88
N LEU A 21 -5.63 0.05 -3.01
CA LEU A 21 -5.83 -0.16 -1.58
C LEU A 21 -5.95 1.19 -0.86
N VAL A 22 -7.16 1.53 -0.43
CA VAL A 22 -7.40 2.74 0.37
C VAL A 22 -7.23 2.44 1.86
N VAL A 23 -6.30 3.14 2.52
CA VAL A 23 -6.02 2.98 3.95
C VAL A 23 -6.62 4.16 4.71
N LEU A 24 -7.77 3.96 5.34
CA LEU A 24 -8.36 4.95 6.25
C LEU A 24 -7.58 4.99 7.56
N GLY A 25 -7.31 6.19 8.06
CA GLY A 25 -6.45 6.36 9.26
C GLY A 25 -4.97 6.06 8.96
N ALA A 26 -4.53 6.32 7.73
CA ALA A 26 -3.18 6.03 7.23
C ALA A 26 -2.04 6.64 8.08
N THR A 27 -2.30 7.73 8.80
CA THR A 27 -1.30 8.36 9.67
C THR A 27 -1.32 7.83 11.11
N GLY A 28 -2.22 6.89 11.43
CA GLY A 28 -2.41 6.36 12.78
C GLY A 28 -1.38 5.31 13.20
N ASP A 29 -1.35 5.01 14.50
CA ASP A 29 -0.39 4.09 15.12
C ASP A 29 -0.46 2.67 14.52
N LEU A 30 -1.66 2.15 14.28
CA LEU A 30 -1.85 0.82 13.71
C LEU A 30 -1.27 0.72 12.29
N ALA A 31 -1.52 1.75 11.47
CA ALA A 31 -1.01 1.79 10.11
C ALA A 31 0.52 1.75 10.11
N GLN A 32 1.15 2.59 10.94
CA GLN A 32 2.60 2.67 11.06
C GLN A 32 3.23 1.39 11.62
N ARG A 33 2.70 0.85 12.72
CA ARG A 33 3.36 -0.25 13.45
C ARG A 33 3.05 -1.64 12.92
N LYS A 34 1.98 -1.80 12.13
CA LYS A 34 1.51 -3.12 11.67
C LYS A 34 1.24 -3.16 10.18
N LEU A 35 0.45 -2.23 9.65
CA LEU A 35 0.01 -2.32 8.26
C LEU A 35 1.16 -2.12 7.26
N TYR A 36 1.94 -1.03 7.37
CA TYR A 36 3.02 -0.78 6.43
C TYR A 36 4.12 -1.85 6.48
N PRO A 37 4.59 -2.30 7.67
CA PRO A 37 5.51 -3.44 7.75
C PRO A 37 4.95 -4.71 7.11
N ALA A 38 3.65 -5.00 7.27
CA ALA A 38 3.03 -6.16 6.63
C ALA A 38 2.95 -6.01 5.10
N LEU A 39 2.61 -4.82 4.59
CA LEU A 39 2.58 -4.54 3.15
C LEU A 39 3.97 -4.65 2.52
N GLN A 40 5.02 -4.19 3.20
CA GLN A 40 6.41 -4.39 2.77
C GLN A 40 6.75 -5.88 2.66
N GLN A 41 6.34 -6.71 3.63
CA GLN A 41 6.55 -8.17 3.57
C GLN A 41 5.81 -8.83 2.41
N LEU A 42 4.58 -8.38 2.11
CA LEU A 42 3.81 -8.89 0.97
C LEU A 42 4.46 -8.50 -0.35
N MET A 43 4.93 -7.27 -0.48
CA MET A 43 5.68 -6.79 -1.65
C MET A 43 6.98 -7.58 -1.86
N ALA A 44 7.76 -7.79 -0.80
CA ALA A 44 9.01 -8.56 -0.87
C ALA A 44 8.82 -10.03 -1.26
N ARG A 45 7.60 -10.56 -1.09
CA ARG A 45 7.19 -11.91 -1.49
C ARG A 45 6.47 -11.94 -2.83
N GLU A 46 6.38 -10.81 -3.53
CA GLU A 46 5.61 -10.65 -4.78
C GLU A 46 4.14 -11.09 -4.62
N ALA A 47 3.61 -11.02 -3.40
CA ALA A 47 2.28 -11.49 -3.05
C ALA A 47 1.18 -10.44 -3.32
N ILE A 48 1.56 -9.27 -3.85
CA ILE A 48 0.63 -8.27 -4.37
C ILE A 48 1.11 -7.77 -5.73
N HIS A 49 0.16 -7.51 -6.62
CA HIS A 49 0.43 -7.13 -7.99
C HIS A 49 1.27 -5.83 -8.04
N ALA A 50 2.32 -5.78 -8.88
CA ALA A 50 3.26 -4.65 -8.93
C ALA A 50 2.62 -3.30 -9.32
N ARG A 51 1.47 -3.34 -10.00
CA ARG A 51 0.67 -2.15 -10.33
C ARG A 51 -0.24 -1.67 -9.19
N THR A 52 -0.38 -2.44 -8.11
CA THR A 52 -1.21 -2.04 -6.96
C THR A 52 -0.76 -0.69 -6.42
N ARG A 53 -1.74 0.16 -6.11
CA ARG A 53 -1.55 1.50 -5.53
C ARG A 53 -2.08 1.51 -4.12
N ILE A 54 -1.44 2.26 -3.24
CA ILE A 54 -1.86 2.45 -1.86
C ILE A 54 -2.16 3.94 -1.68
N LEU A 55 -3.43 4.24 -1.44
CA LEU A 55 -3.90 5.58 -1.14
C LEU A 55 -4.17 5.70 0.36
N GLY A 56 -3.28 6.37 1.07
CA GLY A 56 -3.53 6.74 2.46
C GLY A 56 -4.58 7.84 2.54
N ALA A 57 -5.53 7.70 3.46
CA ALA A 57 -6.51 8.75 3.76
C ALA A 57 -6.55 9.02 5.27
N GLY A 58 -6.56 10.30 5.66
CA GLY A 58 -6.64 10.71 7.05
C GLY A 58 -6.90 12.20 7.23
N ARG A 59 -6.97 12.65 8.48
CA ARG A 59 -7.37 14.05 8.80
C ARG A 59 -6.25 15.08 8.66
N ARG A 60 -5.00 14.64 8.46
CA ARG A 60 -3.84 15.53 8.45
C ARG A 60 -3.74 16.28 7.13
N ALA A 61 -4.30 17.49 7.08
CA ALA A 61 -4.25 18.36 5.90
C ALA A 61 -2.86 18.92 5.60
N ASP A 62 -1.94 18.86 6.58
CA ASP A 62 -0.54 19.27 6.44
C ASP A 62 0.35 18.21 5.76
N VAL A 63 -0.19 17.03 5.47
CA VAL A 63 0.54 15.92 4.84
C VAL A 63 0.17 15.85 3.37
N ASP A 64 1.18 15.93 2.51
CA ASP A 64 1.08 15.64 1.07
C ASP A 64 1.66 14.25 0.76
N ASP A 65 1.71 13.88 -0.53
CA ASP A 65 2.28 12.61 -0.97
C ASP A 65 3.73 12.43 -0.48
N GLN A 66 4.56 13.48 -0.51
CA GLN A 66 5.96 13.41 -0.12
C GLN A 66 6.10 13.19 1.39
N GLY A 67 5.37 13.96 2.20
CA GLY A 67 5.32 13.82 3.65
C GLY A 67 4.79 12.45 4.06
N PHE A 68 3.78 11.93 3.36
CA PHE A 68 3.25 10.60 3.60
C PHE A 68 4.28 9.51 3.30
N ARG A 69 4.96 9.58 2.14
CA ARG A 69 6.03 8.63 1.79
C ARG A 69 7.17 8.66 2.80
N ALA A 70 7.59 9.84 3.24
CA ALA A 70 8.63 9.99 4.26
C ALA A 70 8.21 9.36 5.61
N MET A 71 6.95 9.54 6.01
CA MET A 71 6.39 8.93 7.20
C MET A 71 6.36 7.40 7.09
N VAL A 72 5.89 6.85 5.97
CA VAL A 72 5.84 5.41 5.74
C VAL A 72 7.25 4.82 5.77
N ARG A 73 8.23 5.41 5.07
CA ARG A 73 9.63 4.95 5.10
C ARG A 73 10.18 4.82 6.52
N ARG A 74 9.92 5.80 7.38
CA ARG A 74 10.36 5.77 8.79
C ARG A 74 9.70 4.66 9.62
N ALA A 75 8.52 4.21 9.22
CA ALA A 75 7.79 3.15 9.90
C ALA A 75 8.21 1.75 9.43
N LEU A 76 8.95 1.64 8.32
CA LEU A 76 9.37 0.36 7.76
C LEU A 76 10.67 -0.13 8.41
N PRO A 77 10.77 -1.43 8.71
CA PRO A 77 12.02 -2.02 9.15
C PRO A 77 13.04 -2.04 8.00
N ALA A 78 14.32 -2.02 8.37
CA ALA A 78 15.42 -2.19 7.43
C ALA A 78 15.32 -3.54 6.69
N VAL A 79 15.64 -3.52 5.39
CA VAL A 79 15.60 -4.70 4.52
C VAL A 79 17.00 -5.19 4.17
N SER A 80 17.19 -6.51 4.20
CA SER A 80 18.39 -7.15 3.67
C SER A 80 18.42 -6.95 2.15
N GLY A 81 19.39 -6.19 1.65
CA GLY A 81 19.49 -5.80 0.23
C GLY A 81 19.51 -4.29 -0.02
N GLY A 82 19.37 -3.46 1.03
CA GLY A 82 19.44 -2.01 0.94
C GLY A 82 18.09 -1.33 0.65
N ASP A 83 18.08 0.00 0.72
CA ASP A 83 16.84 0.79 0.72
C ASP A 83 16.35 1.15 -0.70
N GLU A 84 17.16 1.02 -1.74
CA GLU A 84 16.82 1.48 -3.10
C GLU A 84 15.54 0.84 -3.69
N PRO A 85 15.32 -0.49 -3.60
CA PRO A 85 14.08 -1.10 -4.06
C PRO A 85 12.85 -0.62 -3.27
N LEU A 86 13.05 -0.36 -1.98
CA LEU A 86 12.01 0.11 -1.06
C LEU A 86 11.63 1.56 -1.33
N ASP A 87 12.61 2.40 -1.60
CA ASP A 87 12.43 3.80 -1.93
C ASP A 87 11.67 3.96 -3.24
N ARG A 88 12.07 3.21 -4.26
CA ARG A 88 11.36 3.18 -5.54
C ARG A 88 9.90 2.75 -5.37
N TRP A 89 9.65 1.72 -4.57
CA TRP A 89 8.29 1.30 -4.26
C TRP A 89 7.49 2.41 -3.58
N CYS A 90 8.05 3.03 -2.53
CA CYS A 90 7.38 4.12 -1.82
C CYS A 90 7.01 5.27 -2.78
N ASP A 91 7.90 5.64 -3.69
CA ASP A 91 7.68 6.76 -4.61
C ASP A 91 6.63 6.46 -5.69
N THR A 92 6.52 5.20 -6.10
CA THR A 92 5.63 4.80 -7.21
C THR A 92 4.27 4.29 -6.74
N CYS A 93 4.16 3.78 -5.52
CA CYS A 93 2.96 3.10 -5.03
C CYS A 93 2.17 3.89 -3.99
N LEU A 94 2.80 4.81 -3.24
CA LEU A 94 2.15 5.51 -2.14
C LEU A 94 1.67 6.91 -2.56
N SER A 95 0.42 7.20 -2.24
CA SER A 95 -0.20 8.52 -2.35
C SER A 95 -1.02 8.81 -1.10
N TYR A 96 -1.35 10.08 -0.86
CA TYR A 96 -2.15 10.52 0.27
C TYR A 96 -3.28 11.45 -0.16
N GLN A 97 -4.42 11.35 0.53
CA GLN A 97 -5.54 12.27 0.41
C GLN A 97 -6.02 12.69 1.80
N PRO A 98 -5.89 13.97 2.16
CA PRO A 98 -6.57 14.49 3.33
C PRO A 98 -8.08 14.34 3.18
N ILE A 99 -8.73 13.86 4.24
CA ILE A 99 -10.19 13.76 4.38
C ILE A 99 -10.71 14.63 5.52
N GLY A 100 -9.98 15.73 5.81
CA GLY A 100 -10.40 16.85 6.65
C GLY A 100 -11.27 16.47 7.87
N GLY A 101 -12.49 17.00 7.87
CA GLY A 101 -13.51 16.75 8.89
C GLY A 101 -14.37 15.51 8.62
N GLY A 102 -14.21 14.87 7.46
CA GLY A 102 -15.00 13.73 7.01
C GLY A 102 -16.35 14.12 6.41
N GLY A 103 -16.44 15.32 5.81
CA GLY A 103 -17.64 15.80 5.13
C GLY A 103 -17.82 15.18 3.75
N ALA A 104 -18.98 15.40 3.12
CA ALA A 104 -19.26 14.87 1.79
C ALA A 104 -18.23 15.32 0.74
N GLU A 105 -17.78 16.57 0.81
CA GLU A 105 -16.76 17.13 -0.09
C GLU A 105 -15.41 16.41 0.04
N ASP A 106 -15.03 15.99 1.25
CA ASP A 106 -13.79 15.24 1.51
C ASP A 106 -13.83 13.88 0.80
N TYR A 107 -14.96 13.17 0.87
CA TYR A 107 -15.13 11.88 0.21
C TYR A 107 -15.27 12.00 -1.31
N GLN A 108 -15.85 13.09 -1.81
CA GLN A 108 -15.85 13.38 -3.25
C GLN A 108 -14.44 13.67 -3.76
N ALA A 109 -13.61 14.38 -2.98
CA ALA A 109 -12.20 14.57 -3.30
C ALA A 109 -11.43 13.24 -3.29
N LEU A 110 -11.70 12.37 -2.32
CA LEU A 110 -11.14 11.02 -2.27
C LEU A 110 -11.53 10.18 -3.50
N ALA A 111 -12.80 10.20 -3.90
CA ALA A 111 -13.26 9.49 -5.11
C ALA A 111 -12.50 9.96 -6.36
N ARG A 112 -12.40 11.28 -6.58
CA ARG A 112 -11.62 11.84 -7.70
C ARG A 112 -10.14 11.42 -7.65
N ARG A 113 -9.56 11.32 -6.45
CA ARG A 113 -8.18 10.88 -6.27
C ARG A 113 -7.99 9.41 -6.63
N ILE A 114 -8.93 8.54 -6.24
CA ILE A 114 -8.95 7.12 -6.63
C ILE A 114 -9.00 6.99 -8.16
N GLU A 115 -9.98 7.65 -8.80
CA GLU A 115 -10.14 7.61 -10.26
C GLU A 115 -8.89 8.10 -11.01
N SER A 116 -8.21 9.13 -10.49
CA SER A 116 -6.96 9.62 -11.06
C SER A 116 -5.86 8.56 -11.01
N LEU A 117 -5.68 7.92 -9.85
CA LEU A 117 -4.65 6.90 -9.66
C LEU A 117 -4.92 5.63 -10.48
N GLU A 118 -6.19 5.27 -10.64
CA GLU A 118 -6.60 4.12 -11.45
C GLU A 118 -6.35 4.36 -12.93
N ARG A 119 -6.65 5.57 -13.42
CA ARG A 119 -6.34 5.99 -14.79
C ARG A 119 -4.84 5.98 -15.05
N ASP A 120 -4.05 6.57 -14.16
CA ASP A 120 -2.59 6.66 -14.30
C ASP A 120 -1.92 5.28 -14.18
N GLY A 121 -2.47 4.41 -13.32
CA GLY A 121 -1.99 3.05 -13.08
C GLY A 121 -2.49 2.00 -14.07
N ARG A 122 -3.43 2.35 -14.97
CA ARG A 122 -4.19 1.41 -15.82
C ARG A 122 -4.81 0.27 -15.00
N LEU A 123 -5.41 0.62 -13.87
CA LEU A 123 -6.11 -0.30 -12.96
C LEU A 123 -7.55 -0.51 -13.48
N PRO A 124 -8.21 -1.64 -13.14
CA PRO A 124 -9.64 -1.78 -13.42
C PRO A 124 -10.42 -0.65 -12.73
N ALA A 125 -11.27 0.02 -13.49
CA ALA A 125 -12.12 1.14 -13.06
C ALA A 125 -13.54 0.67 -12.71
#